data_AF-A0ABD4TMY3-F1
#
_entry.id   AF-A0ABD4TMY3-F1
#
_cell.length_a   1.000
_cell.length_b   1.000
_cell.length_c   1.000
_cell.angle_alpha   90.00
_cell.angle_beta   90.00
_cell.angle_gamma   90.00
#
_symmetry.space_group_name_H-M   'P 1'
#
loop_
_entity.id
_entity.type
_entity.pdbx_description
1 polymer ?
#
loop_
_entity_poly.entity_id
_entity_poly.type
_entity_poly.pdbx_seq_one_letter_code
_entity_poly.pdbx_strand_id
1 'polypeptide(L)'
;MDKDIEDLFNSAATPVTPPPELKRSIMERIDATDQVTDFDTARKNRSWRRLTTAAAAAVVLIAGGGFAVTQFTVDESRESVAAQGVDEMHAIMEADDARQGQADAMGASLDIAISSDMGKGGAMVNGQPALNDGMGAQVWAVMADGAVESAGVIGQEPHDDVWMPLPGGTASVLVTEEVAVGAAQPTGTVLANVTL
;
A
#
# COMPACT_ATOMS: atom_id res chain seq x y z
N MET A 1 10.87 -21.14 -39.42
CA MET A 1 10.87 -20.01 -40.37
C MET A 1 9.53 -19.32 -40.20
N ASP A 2 9.39 -18.62 -39.09
CA ASP A 2 8.11 -18.54 -38.40
C ASP A 2 7.54 -17.14 -38.59
N LYS A 3 7.03 -16.92 -39.81
CA LYS A 3 6.55 -15.61 -40.28
C LYS A 3 5.32 -15.10 -39.52
N ASP A 4 4.65 -15.98 -38.77
CA ASP A 4 3.40 -15.68 -38.09
C ASP A 4 3.58 -14.83 -36.81
N ILE A 5 4.79 -14.79 -36.24
CA ILE A 5 5.07 -14.02 -35.01
C ILE A 5 5.43 -12.56 -35.34
N GLU A 6 6.16 -12.32 -36.43
CA GLU A 6 6.58 -10.97 -36.85
C GLU A 6 5.37 -10.11 -37.27
N ASP A 7 4.32 -10.71 -37.83
CA ASP A 7 3.09 -10.02 -38.25
C ASP A 7 2.21 -9.56 -37.06
N LEU A 8 2.25 -10.30 -35.93
CA LEU A 8 1.52 -9.95 -34.71
C LEU A 8 2.10 -8.69 -34.02
N PHE A 9 3.42 -8.53 -34.00
CA PHE A 9 4.07 -7.33 -33.44
C PHE A 9 3.93 -6.09 -34.33
N ASN A 10 3.61 -6.26 -35.61
CA ASN A 10 3.41 -5.17 -36.55
C ASN A 10 1.97 -4.59 -36.51
N SER A 11 1.07 -5.22 -35.74
CA SER A 11 -0.33 -4.81 -35.58
C SER A 11 -0.49 -3.71 -34.52
N ALA A 12 0.12 -2.55 -34.75
CA ALA A 12 -0.13 -1.36 -33.93
C ALA A 12 -1.60 -0.91 -34.10
N ALA A 13 -2.32 -0.71 -32.98
CA ALA A 13 -3.70 -0.23 -33.01
C ALA A 13 -3.77 1.13 -33.72
N THR A 14 -4.62 1.22 -34.77
CA THR A 14 -4.74 2.44 -35.57
C THR A 14 -5.25 3.59 -34.71
N PRO A 15 -4.55 4.75 -34.64
CA PRO A 15 -4.95 5.84 -33.78
C PRO A 15 -6.30 6.41 -34.22
N VAL A 16 -7.30 6.34 -33.34
CA VAL A 16 -8.64 6.88 -33.58
C VAL A 16 -8.65 8.36 -33.21
N THR A 17 -9.09 9.22 -34.14
CA THR A 17 -9.22 10.66 -33.89
C THR A 17 -10.22 10.93 -32.77
N PRO A 18 -9.84 11.58 -31.65
CA PRO A 18 -10.76 11.85 -30.56
C PRO A 18 -11.83 12.88 -30.96
N PRO A 19 -13.06 12.80 -30.38
CA PRO A 19 -14.09 13.80 -30.62
C PRO A 19 -13.63 15.22 -30.25
N PRO A 20 -13.93 16.26 -31.05
CA PRO A 20 -13.44 17.62 -30.80
C PRO A 20 -13.95 18.20 -29.48
N GLU A 21 -15.16 17.82 -29.05
CA GLU A 21 -15.74 18.21 -27.76
C GLU A 21 -14.93 17.71 -26.56
N LEU A 22 -14.24 16.57 -26.68
CA LEU A 22 -13.45 15.99 -25.57
C LEU A 22 -12.31 16.93 -25.16
N LYS A 23 -11.61 17.53 -26.14
CA LYS A 23 -10.59 18.54 -25.88
C LYS A 23 -11.19 19.76 -25.18
N ARG A 24 -12.37 20.22 -25.62
CA ARG A 24 -13.05 21.38 -25.02
C ARG A 24 -13.44 21.10 -23.57
N SER A 25 -14.06 19.95 -23.27
CA SER A 25 -14.45 19.58 -21.91
C SER A 25 -13.26 19.40 -20.97
N ILE A 26 -12.13 18.89 -21.48
CA ILE A 26 -10.89 18.74 -20.69
C ILE A 26 -10.30 20.12 -20.37
N MET A 27 -10.18 21.01 -21.35
CA MET A 27 -9.65 22.37 -21.12
C MET A 27 -10.55 23.19 -20.18
N GLU A 28 -11.87 23.13 -20.37
CA GLU A 28 -12.85 23.76 -19.47
C GLU A 28 -12.74 23.23 -18.03
N ARG A 29 -12.46 21.93 -17.84
CA ARG A 29 -12.25 21.34 -16.52
C ARG A 29 -10.90 21.74 -15.90
N ILE A 30 -9.86 21.92 -16.72
CA ILE A 30 -8.52 22.35 -16.31
C ILE A 30 -8.52 23.81 -15.85
N ASP A 31 -9.24 24.70 -16.55
CA ASP A 31 -9.42 26.10 -16.15
C ASP A 31 -10.32 26.25 -14.92
N ALA A 32 -11.33 25.39 -14.77
CA ALA A 32 -12.23 25.39 -13.60
C ALA A 32 -11.63 24.74 -12.33
N THR A 33 -10.41 24.21 -12.40
CA THR A 33 -9.72 23.57 -11.27
C THR A 33 -8.51 24.40 -10.87
N ASP A 34 -8.45 24.85 -9.61
CA ASP A 34 -7.26 25.55 -9.08
C ASP A 34 -6.02 24.65 -9.17
N GLN A 35 -5.13 24.96 -10.11
CA GLN A 35 -3.87 24.24 -10.29
C GLN A 35 -2.83 24.75 -9.30
N VAL A 36 -2.11 23.82 -8.66
CA VAL A 36 -1.03 24.15 -7.73
C VAL A 36 0.17 24.66 -8.53
N THR A 37 0.30 25.99 -8.61
CA THR A 37 1.40 26.67 -9.32
C THR A 37 2.69 26.77 -8.49
N ASP A 38 2.61 26.51 -7.20
CA ASP A 38 3.74 26.47 -6.27
C ASP A 38 3.52 25.39 -5.19
N PHE A 39 4.41 24.40 -5.16
CA PHE A 39 4.35 23.27 -4.22
C PHE A 39 4.74 23.68 -2.78
N ASP A 40 5.50 24.78 -2.59
CA ASP A 40 5.94 25.23 -1.26
C ASP A 40 4.86 26.00 -0.49
N THR A 41 4.03 26.80 -1.16
CA THR A 41 2.89 27.49 -0.51
C THR A 41 1.75 26.55 -0.14
N ALA A 42 1.49 25.49 -0.93
CA ALA A 42 0.48 24.49 -0.63
C ALA A 42 0.71 23.79 0.74
N ARG A 43 1.97 23.47 1.07
CA ARG A 43 2.35 22.84 2.34
C ARG A 43 2.15 23.78 3.55
N LYS A 44 2.39 25.09 3.39
CA LYS A 44 2.26 26.07 4.49
C LYS A 44 0.80 26.36 4.86
N ASN A 45 -0.11 26.42 3.88
CA ASN A 45 -1.47 26.91 4.12
C ASN A 45 -2.36 25.93 4.91
N ARG A 46 -2.03 24.62 4.94
CA ARG A 46 -2.77 23.62 5.74
C ARG A 46 -2.41 23.63 7.23
N SER A 47 -1.25 24.21 7.60
CA SER A 47 -0.71 24.18 8.97
C SER A 47 -1.34 25.21 9.92
N TRP A 48 -2.00 26.27 9.43
CA TRP A 48 -2.34 27.44 10.25
C TRP A 48 -3.80 27.54 10.73
N ARG A 49 -4.66 26.59 10.38
CA ARG A 49 -6.11 26.63 10.70
C ARG A 49 -6.53 25.94 12.03
N ARG A 50 -5.62 25.70 12.99
CA ARG A 50 -5.95 25.05 14.28
C ARG A 50 -5.35 25.71 15.52
N LEU A 51 -5.69 26.97 15.76
CA LEU A 51 -5.55 27.72 17.03
C LEU A 51 -6.65 28.80 17.03
N THR A 52 -7.44 29.10 18.06
CA THR A 52 -7.55 28.66 19.48
C THR A 52 -9.04 28.65 19.91
N THR A 53 -9.48 27.77 20.82
CA THR A 53 -9.76 28.00 22.26
C THR A 53 -10.73 26.87 22.72
N ALA A 54 -10.97 26.49 23.98
CA ALA A 54 -10.26 26.51 25.29
C ALA A 54 -10.91 25.36 26.14
N ALA A 55 -10.69 25.10 27.45
CA ALA A 55 -9.97 25.77 28.54
C ALA A 55 -9.49 24.75 29.61
N ALA A 56 -8.51 25.18 30.43
CA ALA A 56 -8.23 24.74 31.81
C ALA A 56 -7.72 23.29 32.12
N ALA A 57 -6.38 23.19 32.19
CA ALA A 57 -5.61 22.65 33.32
C ALA A 57 -5.71 21.17 33.76
N ALA A 58 -4.72 20.37 33.31
CA ALA A 58 -3.99 19.42 34.17
C ALA A 58 -2.54 19.26 33.66
N VAL A 59 -1.60 18.99 34.56
CA VAL A 59 -0.15 18.97 34.28
C VAL A 59 0.31 17.58 33.86
N VAL A 60 1.07 17.47 32.76
CA VAL A 60 2.09 16.42 32.59
C VAL A 60 3.39 17.07 32.10
N LEU A 61 4.49 16.65 32.73
CA LEU A 61 5.84 17.17 32.54
C LEU A 61 6.46 16.68 31.22
N ILE A 62 7.40 17.48 30.71
CA ILE A 62 8.58 17.14 29.91
C ILE A 62 8.58 15.74 29.28
N ALA A 63 8.62 15.71 27.95
CA ALA A 63 8.66 14.52 27.08
C ALA A 63 9.81 13.52 27.42
N GLY A 64 9.58 12.71 28.45
CA GLY A 64 10.22 11.42 28.65
C GLY A 64 9.40 10.37 27.93
N GLY A 65 9.81 10.06 26.70
CA GLY A 65 9.06 9.17 25.81
C GLY A 65 9.84 9.02 24.52
N GLY A 66 10.99 8.35 24.60
CA GLY A 66 11.76 8.02 23.42
C GLY A 66 10.87 7.24 22.46
N PHE A 67 10.85 7.64 21.20
CA PHE A 67 10.45 6.72 20.14
C PHE A 67 11.41 5.54 20.23
N ALA A 68 10.93 4.43 20.79
CA ALA A 68 11.60 3.15 20.70
C ALA A 68 11.49 2.70 19.23
N VAL A 69 12.39 3.24 18.40
CA VAL A 69 12.87 2.51 17.23
C VAL A 69 13.57 1.29 17.83
N THR A 70 12.79 0.24 18.07
CA THR A 70 13.30 -1.03 18.58
C THR A 70 14.19 -1.58 17.48
N GLN A 71 15.49 -1.34 17.63
CA GLN A 71 16.51 -1.99 16.81
C GLN A 71 16.53 -3.46 17.24
N PHE A 72 15.60 -4.24 16.69
CA PHE A 72 15.55 -5.67 16.91
C PHE A 72 16.90 -6.27 16.48
N THR A 73 17.60 -6.85 17.44
CA THR A 73 18.83 -7.60 17.20
C THR A 73 18.48 -8.82 16.35
N VAL A 74 18.98 -8.82 15.11
CA VAL A 74 18.32 -9.45 13.94
C VAL A 74 18.31 -10.98 13.94
N ASP A 75 19.03 -11.65 14.84
CA ASP A 75 19.16 -13.13 14.84
C ASP A 75 17.97 -13.83 15.52
N GLU A 76 17.84 -13.78 16.85
CA GLU A 76 16.80 -14.54 17.59
C GLU A 76 15.37 -14.00 17.39
N SER A 77 15.20 -12.80 16.85
CA SER A 77 13.87 -12.18 16.72
C SER A 77 13.05 -12.73 15.55
N ARG A 78 13.69 -13.15 14.45
CA ARG A 78 12.99 -13.48 13.19
C ARG A 78 12.10 -14.71 13.33
N GLU A 79 12.62 -15.79 13.91
CA GLU A 79 11.87 -17.05 14.12
C GLU A 79 10.65 -16.82 15.02
N SER A 80 10.79 -15.98 16.07
CA SER A 80 9.67 -15.65 16.96
C SER A 80 8.57 -14.81 16.29
N VAL A 81 8.93 -13.94 15.35
CA VAL A 81 7.96 -13.10 14.61
C VAL A 81 7.25 -13.90 13.52
N ALA A 82 7.96 -14.78 12.81
CA ALA A 82 7.36 -15.70 11.84
C ALA A 82 6.36 -16.64 12.53
N ALA A 83 6.74 -17.26 13.66
CA ALA A 83 5.85 -18.11 14.44
C ALA A 83 4.58 -17.37 14.91
N GLN A 84 4.72 -16.14 15.43
CA GLN A 84 3.57 -15.30 15.81
C GLN A 84 2.66 -14.96 14.61
N GLY A 85 3.25 -14.77 13.43
CA GLY A 85 2.53 -14.56 12.18
C GLY A 85 1.68 -15.77 11.78
N VAL A 86 2.27 -16.97 11.83
CA VAL A 86 1.57 -18.23 11.53
C VAL A 86 0.42 -18.46 12.52
N ASP A 87 0.63 -18.20 13.82
CA ASP A 87 -0.40 -18.30 14.85
C ASP A 87 -1.57 -17.32 14.62
N GLU A 88 -1.29 -16.05 14.31
CA GLU A 88 -2.32 -15.04 13.99
C GLU A 88 -3.09 -15.40 12.70
N MET A 89 -2.41 -15.87 11.66
CA MET A 89 -3.05 -16.34 10.43
C MET A 89 -3.96 -17.54 10.70
N HIS A 90 -3.50 -18.53 11.48
CA HIS A 90 -4.30 -19.69 11.85
C HIS A 90 -5.53 -19.29 12.66
N ALA A 91 -5.39 -18.39 13.65
CA ALA A 91 -6.49 -17.87 14.43
C ALA A 91 -7.54 -17.10 13.59
N ILE A 92 -7.11 -16.39 12.54
CA ILE A 92 -8.02 -15.75 11.59
C ILE A 92 -8.73 -16.78 10.71
N MET A 93 -8.03 -17.82 10.24
CA MET A 93 -8.63 -18.88 9.41
C MET A 93 -9.63 -19.78 10.16
N GLU A 94 -9.58 -19.82 11.49
CA GLU A 94 -10.57 -20.50 12.33
C GLU A 94 -11.88 -19.71 12.51
N ALA A 95 -11.96 -18.45 12.06
CA ALA A 95 -13.16 -17.62 12.17
C ALA A 95 -14.24 -17.98 11.13
N ASP A 96 -15.52 -17.93 11.54
CA ASP A 96 -16.66 -18.21 10.65
C ASP A 96 -16.77 -17.23 9.45
N ASP A 97 -16.22 -16.02 9.58
CA ASP A 97 -16.24 -14.96 8.57
C ASP A 97 -14.90 -14.79 7.81
N ALA A 98 -13.98 -15.74 7.96
CA ALA A 98 -12.64 -15.67 7.38
C ALA A 98 -12.68 -15.54 5.85
N ARG A 99 -12.04 -14.48 5.34
CA ARG A 99 -11.81 -14.22 3.91
C ARG A 99 -10.33 -14.35 3.60
N GLN A 100 -10.01 -14.96 2.47
CA GLN A 100 -8.63 -15.30 2.07
C GLN A 100 -8.35 -14.89 0.63
N GLY A 101 -7.08 -14.62 0.31
CA GLY A 101 -6.65 -14.33 -1.06
C GLY A 101 -5.13 -14.46 -1.21
N GLN A 102 -4.67 -14.54 -2.47
CA GLN A 102 -3.26 -14.65 -2.81
C GLN A 102 -2.85 -13.55 -3.78
N ALA A 103 -1.72 -12.87 -3.51
CA ALA A 103 -1.03 -12.05 -4.50
C ALA A 103 0.35 -12.63 -4.86
N ASP A 104 0.81 -12.36 -6.09
CA ASP A 104 2.23 -12.41 -6.46
C ASP A 104 2.67 -11.00 -6.86
N ALA A 105 3.79 -10.55 -6.32
CA ALA A 105 4.40 -9.26 -6.59
C ALA A 105 5.83 -9.46 -7.10
N MET A 106 5.94 -10.01 -8.31
CA MET A 106 7.21 -10.21 -9.03
C MET A 106 8.20 -11.11 -8.27
N GLY A 107 7.72 -12.27 -7.78
CA GLY A 107 8.55 -13.25 -7.07
C GLY A 107 8.52 -13.16 -5.54
N ALA A 108 7.76 -12.21 -4.98
CA ALA A 108 7.25 -12.29 -3.62
C ALA A 108 5.77 -12.72 -3.63
N SER A 109 5.42 -13.76 -2.88
CA SER A 109 4.04 -14.21 -2.69
C SER A 109 3.46 -13.66 -1.38
N LEU A 110 2.18 -13.31 -1.39
CA LEU A 110 1.46 -12.81 -0.23
C LEU A 110 0.19 -13.63 0.02
N ASP A 111 0.20 -14.41 1.09
CA ASP A 111 -0.94 -15.21 1.56
C ASP A 111 -1.74 -14.35 2.55
N ILE A 112 -2.97 -13.98 2.19
CA ILE A 112 -3.77 -12.97 2.88
C ILE A 112 -4.93 -13.64 3.62
N ALA A 113 -5.12 -13.31 4.89
CA ALA A 113 -6.26 -13.74 5.70
C ALA A 113 -6.85 -12.56 6.49
N ILE A 114 -8.18 -12.39 6.44
CA ILE A 114 -8.93 -11.30 7.10
C ILE A 114 -10.17 -11.88 7.81
N SER A 115 -10.44 -11.44 9.05
CA SER A 115 -11.74 -11.58 9.71
C SER A 115 -12.24 -10.20 10.15
N SER A 116 -13.43 -9.84 9.68
CA SER A 116 -14.10 -8.59 10.00
C SER A 116 -14.66 -8.62 11.43
N ASP A 117 -15.20 -9.76 11.86
CA ASP A 117 -15.76 -9.96 13.21
C ASP A 117 -14.67 -9.96 14.29
N MET A 118 -13.47 -10.49 14.00
CA MET A 118 -12.29 -10.33 14.86
C MET A 118 -11.66 -8.93 14.78
N GLY A 119 -11.99 -8.14 13.76
CA GLY A 119 -11.34 -6.87 13.46
C GLY A 119 -9.86 -7.00 13.04
N LYS A 120 -9.42 -8.22 12.68
CA LYS A 120 -8.01 -8.58 12.43
C LYS A 120 -7.78 -9.05 10.99
N GLY A 121 -6.54 -8.92 10.56
CA GLY A 121 -6.11 -9.42 9.27
C GLY A 121 -4.59 -9.38 9.13
N GLY A 122 -4.08 -9.95 8.06
CA GLY A 122 -2.71 -9.75 7.62
C GLY A 122 -2.37 -10.46 6.33
N ALA A 123 -1.18 -10.17 5.82
CA ALA A 123 -0.55 -10.86 4.71
C ALA A 123 0.75 -11.52 5.20
N MET A 124 0.91 -12.81 4.96
CA MET A 124 2.18 -13.51 5.11
C MET A 124 3.00 -13.32 3.85
N VAL A 125 4.18 -12.73 3.97
CA VAL A 125 5.07 -12.44 2.83
C VAL A 125 6.20 -13.45 2.76
N ASN A 126 6.33 -14.08 1.59
CA ASN A 126 7.35 -15.07 1.27
C ASN A 126 8.08 -14.73 -0.03
N GLY A 127 9.36 -15.06 -0.11
CA GLY A 127 10.18 -14.85 -1.32
C GLY A 127 10.83 -13.47 -1.38
N GLN A 128 11.12 -13.00 -2.60
CA GLN A 128 11.94 -11.82 -2.85
C GLN A 128 11.42 -11.07 -4.09
N PRO A 129 10.92 -9.82 -3.95
CA PRO A 129 10.36 -9.09 -5.09
C PRO A 129 11.49 -8.56 -5.99
N ALA A 130 11.46 -8.93 -7.26
CA ALA A 130 12.46 -8.52 -8.26
C ALA A 130 12.17 -7.09 -8.77
N LEU A 131 12.65 -6.09 -8.04
CA LEU A 131 12.38 -4.66 -8.27
C LEU A 131 13.61 -3.91 -8.80
N ASN A 132 13.42 -2.65 -9.21
CA ASN A 132 14.53 -1.75 -9.57
C ASN A 132 15.30 -1.28 -8.32
N ASP A 133 16.59 -0.98 -8.44
CA ASP A 133 17.43 -0.46 -7.35
C ASP A 133 16.77 0.73 -6.62
N GLY A 134 16.63 0.61 -5.29
CA GLY A 134 16.04 1.66 -4.44
C GLY A 134 14.50 1.64 -4.34
N MET A 135 13.84 0.68 -4.98
CA MET A 135 12.38 0.46 -4.90
C MET A 135 12.04 -0.66 -3.90
N GLY A 136 10.78 -0.68 -3.45
CA GLY A 136 10.19 -1.72 -2.59
C GLY A 136 8.74 -1.98 -2.99
N ALA A 137 8.22 -3.17 -2.69
CA ALA A 137 6.81 -3.50 -2.95
C ALA A 137 5.97 -3.08 -1.74
N GLN A 138 5.24 -1.97 -1.84
CA GLN A 138 4.40 -1.48 -0.74
C GLN A 138 3.02 -2.15 -0.79
N VAL A 139 2.63 -2.72 0.35
CA VAL A 139 1.35 -3.41 0.54
C VAL A 139 0.35 -2.45 1.16
N TRP A 140 -0.85 -2.42 0.60
CA TRP A 140 -1.92 -1.51 0.99
C TRP A 140 -3.21 -2.27 1.30
N ALA A 141 -3.79 -1.99 2.47
CA ALA A 141 -5.17 -2.32 2.76
C ALA A 141 -6.08 -1.29 2.07
N VAL A 142 -7.00 -1.76 1.23
CA VAL A 142 -8.08 -0.94 0.66
C VAL A 142 -9.38 -1.32 1.34
N MET A 143 -10.01 -0.34 1.98
CA MET A 143 -11.24 -0.48 2.74
C MET A 143 -12.47 -0.39 1.82
N ALA A 144 -13.62 -0.86 2.28
CA ALA A 144 -14.85 -0.88 1.48
C ALA A 144 -15.39 0.52 1.08
N ASP A 145 -14.96 1.59 1.76
CA ASP A 145 -15.27 2.98 1.43
C ASP A 145 -14.25 3.64 0.49
N GLY A 146 -13.21 2.90 0.08
CA GLY A 146 -12.10 3.38 -0.75
C GLY A 146 -10.98 4.07 0.02
N ALA A 147 -10.99 4.08 1.37
CA ALA A 147 -9.83 4.47 2.14
C ALA A 147 -8.67 3.48 1.92
N VAL A 148 -7.43 3.98 1.90
CA VAL A 148 -6.23 3.18 1.66
C VAL A 148 -5.23 3.40 2.79
N GLU A 149 -4.72 2.32 3.38
CA GLU A 149 -3.75 2.32 4.48
C GLU A 149 -2.55 1.43 4.13
N SER A 150 -1.34 1.89 4.46
CA SER A 150 -0.11 1.12 4.20
C SER A 150 0.11 0.06 5.28
N ALA A 151 0.13 -1.21 4.88
CA ALA A 151 0.56 -2.32 5.74
C ALA A 151 2.10 -2.35 5.93
N GLY A 152 2.85 -1.80 4.96
CA GLY A 152 4.30 -1.66 5.02
C GLY A 152 4.96 -1.84 3.65
N VAL A 153 6.29 -1.76 3.61
CA VAL A 153 7.10 -1.94 2.40
C VAL A 153 7.90 -3.24 2.50
N ILE A 154 7.72 -4.11 1.52
CA ILE A 154 8.54 -5.30 1.32
C ILE A 154 9.82 -4.86 0.60
N GLY A 155 10.96 -4.97 1.30
CA GLY A 155 12.29 -4.69 0.73
C GLY A 155 12.73 -5.76 -0.27
N GLN A 156 13.84 -5.51 -0.97
CA GLN A 156 14.41 -6.44 -1.96
C GLN A 156 15.24 -7.57 -1.33
N GLU A 157 15.34 -7.64 0.00
CA GLU A 157 15.89 -8.78 0.71
C GLU A 157 14.98 -10.02 0.59
N PRO A 158 15.47 -11.25 0.78
CA PRO A 158 14.61 -12.42 0.93
C PRO A 158 13.81 -12.36 2.24
N HIS A 159 12.50 -12.62 2.12
CA HIS A 159 11.56 -12.75 3.24
C HIS A 159 11.10 -14.21 3.36
N ASP A 160 10.95 -14.64 4.60
CA ASP A 160 10.59 -16.01 5.00
C ASP A 160 9.59 -15.85 6.14
N ASP A 161 8.32 -16.17 5.85
CA ASP A 161 7.13 -15.99 6.69
C ASP A 161 7.08 -14.65 7.47
N VAL A 162 7.16 -13.53 6.74
CA VAL A 162 7.03 -12.19 7.34
C VAL A 162 5.57 -11.75 7.38
N TRP A 163 4.99 -11.69 8.58
CA TRP A 163 3.62 -11.23 8.79
C TRP A 163 3.47 -9.70 8.77
N MET A 164 2.60 -9.22 7.88
CA MET A 164 2.22 -7.81 7.76
C MET A 164 0.76 -7.62 8.19
N PRO A 165 0.49 -7.00 9.35
CA PRO A 165 -0.88 -6.79 9.83
C PRO A 165 -1.74 -5.94 8.90
N LEU A 166 -3.02 -6.32 8.77
CA LEU A 166 -4.05 -5.60 8.01
C LEU A 166 -5.29 -5.34 8.89
N PRO A 167 -6.04 -4.25 8.66
CA PRO A 167 -7.32 -4.02 9.34
C PRO A 167 -8.35 -5.11 8.96
N GLY A 168 -9.15 -5.59 9.92
CA GLY A 168 -10.23 -6.56 9.64
C GLY A 168 -11.29 -6.09 8.63
N GLY A 169 -11.44 -4.77 8.45
CA GLY A 169 -12.32 -4.17 7.45
C GLY A 169 -11.75 -4.10 6.01
N THR A 170 -10.60 -4.74 5.75
CA THR A 170 -9.99 -4.77 4.41
C THR A 170 -10.92 -5.45 3.40
N ALA A 171 -11.14 -4.79 2.27
CA ALA A 171 -11.96 -5.28 1.15
C ALA A 171 -11.10 -5.74 -0.05
N SER A 172 -9.94 -5.13 -0.24
CA SER A 172 -8.92 -5.63 -1.17
C SER A 172 -7.51 -5.27 -0.72
N VAL A 173 -6.53 -6.09 -1.08
CA VAL A 173 -5.10 -5.80 -0.92
C VAL A 173 -4.53 -5.37 -2.26
N LEU A 174 -3.89 -4.20 -2.29
CA LEU A 174 -3.17 -3.65 -3.43
C LEU A 174 -1.67 -3.71 -3.13
N VAL A 175 -0.85 -4.08 -4.10
CA VAL A 175 0.62 -4.03 -4.02
C VAL A 175 1.16 -3.13 -5.12
N THR A 176 2.00 -2.14 -4.77
CA THR A 176 2.61 -1.22 -5.73
C THR A 176 4.14 -1.18 -5.60
N GLU A 177 4.84 -0.92 -6.71
CA GLU A 177 6.28 -0.60 -6.70
C GLU A 177 6.46 0.87 -6.30
N GLU A 178 6.93 1.12 -5.08
CA GLU A 178 7.19 2.45 -4.54
C GLU A 178 8.68 2.60 -4.19
N VAL A 179 9.12 3.81 -3.84
CA VAL A 179 10.47 4.01 -3.28
C VAL A 179 10.62 3.23 -1.97
N ALA A 180 11.81 2.67 -1.69
CA ALA A 180 12.02 1.76 -0.55
C ALA A 180 11.75 2.38 0.85
N VAL A 181 11.71 3.71 0.97
CA VAL A 181 11.30 4.42 2.20
C VAL A 181 9.77 4.46 2.40
N GLY A 182 9.00 4.01 1.41
CA GLY A 182 7.54 4.05 1.36
C GLY A 182 6.99 5.35 0.80
N ALA A 183 5.83 5.25 0.15
CA ALA A 183 4.95 6.35 -0.21
C ALA A 183 3.87 6.56 0.88
N ALA A 184 3.24 7.73 0.87
CA ALA A 184 2.13 8.05 1.77
C ALA A 184 0.75 7.62 1.22
N GLN A 185 0.68 7.34 -0.09
CA GLN A 185 -0.48 6.86 -0.86
C GLN A 185 0.08 6.03 -2.03
N PRO A 186 -0.67 5.07 -2.61
CA PRO A 186 -0.21 4.33 -3.78
C PRO A 186 -0.01 5.30 -4.96
N THR A 187 1.22 5.35 -5.47
CA THR A 187 1.63 6.26 -6.56
C THR A 187 2.37 5.57 -7.70
N GLY A 188 2.96 4.40 -7.44
CA GLY A 188 3.73 3.65 -8.40
C GLY A 188 2.93 2.64 -9.22
N THR A 189 3.65 1.75 -9.90
CA THR A 189 3.06 0.70 -10.74
C THR A 189 2.34 -0.32 -9.87
N VAL A 190 1.10 -0.67 -10.22
CA VAL A 190 0.38 -1.77 -9.58
C VAL A 190 1.03 -3.10 -9.98
N LEU A 191 1.53 -3.83 -8.98
CA LEU A 191 2.11 -5.17 -9.14
C LEU A 191 1.03 -6.24 -8.98
N ALA A 192 0.14 -6.08 -7.99
CA ALA A 192 -0.98 -6.97 -7.73
C ALA A 192 -2.18 -6.23 -7.13
N ASN A 193 -3.38 -6.78 -7.32
CA ASN A 193 -4.59 -6.36 -6.64
C ASN A 193 -5.51 -7.58 -6.42
N VAL A 194 -5.95 -7.79 -5.19
CA VAL A 194 -6.74 -8.96 -4.76
C VAL A 194 -7.93 -8.50 -3.94
N THR A 195 -9.15 -8.81 -4.38
CA THR A 195 -10.39 -8.57 -3.62
C THR A 195 -10.72 -9.78 -2.74
N LEU A 196 -11.23 -9.53 -1.53
CA LEU A 196 -11.42 -10.51 -0.45
C LEU A 196 -12.89 -10.65 -0.05
#